data_AF-A0A5A7U1J8-F1
#
_entry.id   AF-A0A5A7U1J8-F1
#
_cell.length_a   1.000
_cell.length_b   1.000
_cell.length_c   1.000
_cell.angle_alpha   90.00
_cell.angle_beta   90.00
_cell.angle_gamma   90.00
#
_symmetry.space_group_name_H-M   'P 1'
#
loop_
_entity.id
_entity.type
_entity.pdbx_description
1 polymer ?
#
loop_
_entity_poly.entity_id
_entity_poly.type
_entity_poly.pdbx_seq_one_letter_code
_entity_poly.pdbx_strand_id
1 'polypeptide(L)'
;MHVKVLNGWSNKSFDILLELLRAAFPICSSTIPSSFYEAKRKLRDLGLGYETIHACKYDCVLYCKEFADLQHYPTCGEPRYKKGSADMRWHRDKRVEKDDVLRHPANAEGWKHFDSEFPDFASDPQNVRLVLASDGFNPFGQMSTSYSMWPVVLLPYNLPPWKCMKETNFFISLLIPSPKSPGQFFQLYAALLWTINDFPAYSDLLGWNTKGYQSCPICMGDRSSFGIRGRISFMGHRRYLP
;
A
#
# COMPACT_ATOMS: atom_id res chain seq x y z
N MET A 1 18.26 10.96 -11.70
CA MET A 1 17.26 10.74 -10.62
C MET A 1 17.35 11.77 -9.50
N HIS A 2 18.56 12.11 -9.01
CA HIS A 2 18.75 13.01 -7.87
C HIS A 2 18.07 14.39 -8.01
N VAL A 3 18.19 15.04 -9.18
CA VAL A 3 17.55 16.34 -9.46
C VAL A 3 16.01 16.28 -9.37
N LYS A 4 15.39 15.16 -9.80
CA LYS A 4 13.95 14.96 -9.70
C LYS A 4 13.50 14.92 -8.23
N VAL A 5 14.27 14.23 -7.39
CA VAL A 5 13.97 14.06 -5.95
C VAL A 5 14.20 15.36 -5.19
N LEU A 6 15.35 16.01 -5.40
CA LEU A 6 15.69 17.28 -4.75
C LEU A 6 14.67 18.38 -5.03
N ASN A 7 14.11 18.41 -6.25
CA ASN A 7 13.20 19.46 -6.68
C ASN A 7 11.72 19.02 -6.72
N GLY A 8 11.39 17.82 -6.22
CA GLY A 8 10.01 17.34 -6.16
C GLY A 8 9.29 17.21 -7.51
N TRP A 9 10.01 16.92 -8.60
CA TRP A 9 9.42 16.87 -9.94
C TRP A 9 8.44 15.69 -10.09
N SER A 10 7.30 15.96 -10.72
CA SER A 10 6.33 14.93 -11.11
C SER A 10 6.93 13.99 -12.16
N ASN A 11 6.45 12.74 -12.24
CA ASN A 11 6.92 11.79 -13.26
C ASN A 11 6.67 12.34 -14.67
N LYS A 12 5.49 12.91 -14.91
CA LYS A 12 5.13 13.54 -16.19
C LYS A 12 6.10 14.68 -16.57
N SER A 13 6.45 15.56 -15.64
CA SER A 13 7.40 16.64 -15.91
C SER A 13 8.81 16.11 -16.18
N PHE A 14 9.21 15.02 -15.52
CA PHE A 14 10.51 14.40 -15.75
C PHE A 14 10.56 13.65 -17.09
N ASP A 15 9.46 13.01 -17.51
CA ASP A 15 9.33 12.36 -18.82
C ASP A 15 9.47 13.39 -19.95
N ILE A 16 8.84 14.57 -19.81
CA ILE A 16 9.00 15.67 -20.78
C ILE A 16 10.47 16.13 -20.87
N LEU A 17 11.18 16.23 -19.74
CA LEU A 17 12.62 16.54 -19.76
C LEU A 17 13.40 15.46 -20.53
N LEU A 18 13.11 14.18 -20.28
CA LEU A 18 13.78 13.07 -20.93
C LEU A 18 13.56 13.09 -22.46
N GLU A 19 12.35 13.40 -22.91
CA GLU A 19 12.07 13.58 -24.33
C GLU A 19 12.84 14.77 -24.92
N LEU A 20 12.90 15.91 -24.21
CA LEU A 20 13.70 17.06 -24.64
C LEU A 20 15.19 16.72 -24.74
N LEU A 21 15.74 15.94 -23.80
CA LEU A 21 17.12 15.47 -23.84
C LEU A 21 17.36 14.52 -25.02
N ARG A 22 16.40 13.64 -25.34
CA ARG A 22 16.48 12.78 -26.54
C ARG A 22 16.46 13.58 -27.83
N ALA A 23 15.65 14.64 -27.90
CA ALA A 23 15.61 15.55 -29.04
C ALA A 23 16.90 16.38 -29.17
N ALA A 24 17.47 16.83 -28.05
CA ALA A 24 18.71 17.61 -28.02
C ALA A 24 19.96 16.77 -28.33
N PHE A 25 19.93 15.47 -28.04
CA PHE A 25 21.04 14.53 -28.28
C PHE A 25 20.61 13.33 -29.14
N PRO A 26 20.34 13.51 -30.45
CA PRO A 26 19.79 12.46 -31.32
C PRO A 26 20.68 11.22 -31.42
N ILE A 27 22.01 11.42 -31.36
CA ILE A 27 23.03 10.37 -31.47
C ILE A 27 22.94 9.35 -30.32
N CYS A 28 22.56 9.81 -29.12
CA CYS A 28 22.45 8.99 -27.91
C CYS A 28 20.99 8.73 -27.53
N SER A 29 20.04 8.98 -28.43
CA SER A 29 18.60 8.88 -28.17
C SER A 29 18.16 7.48 -27.72
N SER A 30 18.85 6.43 -28.15
CA SER A 30 18.60 5.04 -27.71
C SER A 30 19.13 4.74 -26.30
N THR A 31 20.16 5.47 -25.86
CA THR A 31 20.76 5.31 -24.53
C THR A 31 19.98 6.07 -23.47
N ILE A 32 19.48 7.26 -23.79
CA ILE A 32 18.70 8.10 -22.88
C ILE A 32 17.30 7.49 -22.69
N PRO A 33 16.87 7.20 -21.46
CA PRO A 33 15.53 6.66 -21.20
C PRO A 33 14.43 7.61 -21.67
N SER A 34 13.32 7.10 -22.21
CA SER A 34 12.16 7.91 -22.61
C SER A 34 11.23 8.25 -21.45
N SER A 35 11.36 7.54 -20.33
CA SER A 35 10.53 7.76 -19.15
C SER A 35 11.30 7.54 -17.85
N PHE A 36 10.76 8.07 -16.77
CA PHE A 36 11.22 7.83 -15.41
C PHE A 36 11.30 6.32 -15.09
N TYR A 37 10.33 5.54 -15.55
CA TYR A 37 10.30 4.09 -15.32
C TYR A 37 11.42 3.39 -16.08
N GLU A 38 11.67 3.75 -17.34
CA GLU A 38 12.79 3.21 -18.10
C GLU A 38 14.12 3.63 -17.48
N ALA A 39 14.25 4.87 -17.01
CA ALA A 39 15.43 5.36 -16.31
C ALA A 39 15.70 4.57 -15.03
N LYS A 40 14.64 4.31 -14.24
CA LYS A 40 14.72 3.51 -13.03
C LYS A 40 15.08 2.05 -13.32
N ARG A 41 14.53 1.47 -14.40
CA ARG A 41 14.85 0.12 -14.85
C ARG A 41 16.32 0.00 -15.25
N LYS A 42 16.82 0.91 -16.09
CA LYS A 42 18.23 0.93 -16.49
C LYS A 42 19.17 1.10 -15.29
N LEU A 43 18.81 1.93 -14.30
CA LEU A 43 19.61 2.06 -13.07
C LEU A 43 19.63 0.76 -12.25
N ARG A 44 18.52 0.03 -12.20
CA ARG A 44 18.46 -1.29 -11.56
C ARG A 44 19.33 -2.31 -12.30
N ASP A 45 19.28 -2.32 -13.64
CA ASP A 45 20.07 -3.23 -14.48
C ASP A 45 21.58 -2.94 -14.35
N LEU A 46 21.95 -1.70 -13.99
CA LEU A 46 23.33 -1.29 -13.68
C LEU A 46 23.73 -1.57 -12.21
N GLY A 47 22.91 -2.27 -11.43
CA GLY A 47 23.18 -2.57 -10.02
C GLY A 47 23.03 -1.36 -9.07
N LEU A 48 22.48 -0.25 -9.55
CA LEU A 48 22.19 0.96 -8.76
C LEU A 48 20.72 0.99 -8.27
N GLY A 49 20.12 -0.19 -8.10
CA GLY A 49 18.84 -0.35 -7.43
C GLY A 49 18.96 0.02 -5.94
N TYR A 50 17.84 0.39 -5.31
CA TYR A 50 17.79 0.53 -3.86
C TYR A 50 17.14 -0.71 -3.25
N GLU A 51 17.75 -1.22 -2.19
CA GLU A 51 17.15 -2.23 -1.33
C GLU A 51 16.57 -1.52 -0.09
N THR A 52 15.31 -1.82 0.22
CA THR A 52 14.67 -1.29 1.43
C THR A 52 15.03 -2.16 2.62
N ILE A 53 15.82 -1.62 3.53
CA ILE A 53 16.25 -2.32 4.76
C ILE A 53 15.41 -1.79 5.93
N HIS A 54 14.88 -2.70 6.76
CA HIS A 54 14.08 -2.28 7.92
C HIS A 54 15.03 -1.70 8.98
N ALA A 55 14.61 -0.62 9.65
CA ALA A 55 15.40 0.06 10.66
C ALA A 55 14.73 -0.01 12.04
N CYS A 56 15.55 -0.01 13.08
CA CYS A 56 15.08 0.13 14.44
C CYS A 56 14.42 1.48 14.69
N LYS A 57 13.30 1.48 15.41
CA LYS A 57 12.67 2.72 15.89
C LYS A 57 13.62 3.60 16.71
N TYR A 58 14.58 2.99 17.39
CA TYR A 58 15.61 3.66 18.19
C TYR A 58 16.99 3.58 17.52
N ASP A 59 17.05 3.34 16.22
CA ASP A 59 18.26 3.26 15.39
C ASP A 59 19.34 2.28 15.92
N CYS A 60 18.97 1.30 16.75
CA CYS A 60 19.91 0.34 17.32
C CYS A 60 20.49 -0.66 16.31
N VAL A 61 19.77 -0.96 15.22
CA VAL A 61 20.20 -1.93 14.20
C VAL A 61 19.42 -1.74 12.90
N LEU A 62 20.06 -2.07 11.77
CA LEU A 62 19.42 -2.29 10.48
C LEU A 62 19.24 -3.80 10.27
N TYR A 63 18.06 -4.23 9.86
CA TYR A 63 17.76 -5.65 9.62
C TYR A 63 18.33 -6.10 8.28
N CYS A 64 19.64 -6.26 8.23
CA CYS A 64 20.37 -6.81 7.09
C CYS A 64 21.41 -7.82 7.55
N LYS A 65 21.88 -8.66 6.62
CA LYS A 65 22.89 -9.71 6.88
C LYS A 65 22.47 -10.62 8.05
N GLU A 66 23.29 -10.71 9.09
CA GLU A 66 23.07 -11.54 10.29
C GLU A 66 21.85 -11.15 11.12
N PHE A 67 21.32 -9.94 10.92
CA PHE A 67 20.13 -9.46 11.60
C PHE A 67 18.88 -9.53 10.73
N ALA A 68 18.95 -10.04 9.50
CA ALA A 68 17.86 -10.02 8.54
C ALA A 68 16.59 -10.72 9.04
N ASP A 69 16.73 -11.80 9.82
CA ASP A 69 15.62 -12.64 10.27
C ASP A 69 15.14 -12.36 11.71
N LEU A 70 15.76 -11.39 12.39
CA LEU A 70 15.36 -11.06 13.75
C LEU A 70 13.93 -10.49 13.79
N GLN A 71 13.13 -10.98 14.74
CA GLN A 71 11.77 -10.48 15.00
C GLN A 71 11.72 -9.46 16.15
N HIS A 72 12.77 -9.40 16.97
CA HIS A 72 12.90 -8.47 18.09
C HIS A 72 14.29 -7.86 18.06
N TYR A 73 14.40 -6.62 18.54
CA TYR A 73 15.67 -5.92 18.58
C TYR A 73 16.59 -6.53 19.64
N PRO A 74 17.85 -6.87 19.29
CA PRO A 74 18.78 -7.50 20.23
C PRO A 74 19.21 -6.54 21.35
N THR A 75 19.20 -5.23 21.09
CA THR A 75 19.64 -4.20 22.06
C THR A 75 18.50 -3.63 22.89
N CYS A 76 17.37 -3.25 22.26
CA CYS A 76 16.27 -2.58 22.96
C CYS A 76 15.06 -3.48 23.25
N GLY A 77 15.05 -4.73 22.78
CA GLY A 77 13.99 -5.71 23.04
C GLY A 77 12.63 -5.41 22.39
N GLU A 78 12.48 -4.26 21.73
CA GLU A 78 11.23 -3.93 21.03
C GLU A 78 10.95 -4.96 19.91
N PRO A 79 9.68 -5.17 19.56
CA PRO A 79 9.36 -6.00 18.40
C PRO A 79 9.69 -5.23 17.12
N ARG A 80 10.24 -5.93 16.12
CA ARG A 80 10.43 -5.40 14.76
C ARG A 80 9.12 -4.89 14.16
N TYR A 81 7.99 -5.48 14.59
CA TYR A 81 6.66 -5.27 14.04
C TYR A 81 5.65 -4.89 15.14
N LYS A 82 4.74 -3.93 14.89
CA LYS A 82 3.72 -3.50 15.88
C LYS A 82 2.51 -4.44 15.90
N LYS A 83 1.72 -4.43 17.00
CA LYS A 83 0.56 -5.32 17.22
C LYS A 83 -0.51 -5.30 16.11
N GLY A 84 -0.68 -4.18 15.38
CA GLY A 84 -1.61 -4.10 14.23
C GLY A 84 -1.13 -4.86 12.99
N SER A 85 0.20 -4.95 12.78
CA SER A 85 0.77 -5.74 11.67
C SER A 85 0.68 -7.25 11.93
N ALA A 86 0.57 -7.68 13.18
CA ALA A 86 0.36 -9.09 13.50
C ALA A 86 -0.97 -9.63 12.95
N ASP A 87 -2.00 -8.78 12.84
CA ASP A 87 -3.28 -9.16 12.26
C ASP A 87 -3.23 -9.22 10.73
N MET A 88 -2.38 -8.42 10.07
CA MET A 88 -2.14 -8.53 8.62
C MET A 88 -1.38 -9.81 8.24
N ARG A 89 -0.67 -10.42 9.20
CA ARG A 89 -0.08 -11.75 9.03
C ARG A 89 -1.00 -12.88 9.52
N TRP A 90 -2.23 -12.58 9.97
CA TRP A 90 -3.14 -13.59 10.53
C TRP A 90 -3.35 -14.75 9.56
N HIS A 91 -3.52 -14.44 8.28
CA HIS A 91 -3.71 -15.43 7.21
C HIS A 91 -2.57 -16.46 7.08
N ARG A 92 -1.37 -16.15 7.59
CA ARG A 92 -0.22 -17.08 7.63
C ARG A 92 0.01 -17.64 9.01
N ASP A 93 0.04 -16.78 10.03
CA ASP A 93 0.54 -17.15 11.35
C ASP A 93 -0.52 -17.83 12.23
N LYS A 94 -1.81 -17.53 11.98
CA LYS A 94 -2.92 -17.90 12.86
C LYS A 94 -4.07 -18.57 12.11
N ARG A 95 -3.93 -18.78 10.81
CA ARG A 95 -4.89 -19.51 9.98
C ARG A 95 -4.99 -20.94 10.46
N VAL A 96 -6.21 -21.42 10.66
CA VAL A 96 -6.49 -22.85 10.90
C VAL A 96 -6.88 -23.48 9.57
N GLU A 97 -5.99 -24.32 9.05
CA GLU A 97 -6.26 -25.16 7.88
C GLU A 97 -6.93 -26.44 8.38
N LYS A 98 -8.24 -26.49 8.27
CA LYS A 98 -8.99 -27.74 8.34
C LYS A 98 -9.62 -27.97 6.97
N ASP A 99 -9.50 -29.19 6.49
CA ASP A 99 -10.05 -29.59 5.20
C ASP A 99 -11.58 -29.41 5.19
N ASP A 100 -12.09 -28.99 4.03
CA ASP A 100 -13.51 -28.78 3.70
C ASP A 100 -14.29 -27.65 4.40
N VAL A 101 -13.67 -26.77 5.20
CA VAL A 101 -14.39 -25.63 5.80
C VAL A 101 -13.84 -24.27 5.36
N LEU A 102 -14.64 -23.57 4.54
CA LEU A 102 -14.39 -22.18 4.13
C LEU A 102 -14.70 -21.21 5.28
N ARG A 103 -13.72 -20.97 6.16
CA ARG A 103 -13.85 -20.04 7.32
C ARG A 103 -13.38 -18.63 7.01
N HIS A 104 -12.58 -18.50 5.95
CA HIS A 104 -11.94 -17.27 5.55
C HIS A 104 -11.61 -17.37 4.05
N PRO A 105 -11.64 -16.28 3.28
CA PRO A 105 -11.26 -16.27 1.86
C PRO A 105 -9.88 -16.87 1.56
N ALA A 106 -8.94 -16.80 2.52
CA ALA A 106 -7.64 -17.47 2.42
C ALA A 106 -7.72 -19.01 2.32
N ASN A 107 -8.83 -19.62 2.76
CA ASN A 107 -9.06 -21.06 2.63
C ASN A 107 -9.61 -21.43 1.24
N ALA A 108 -10.06 -20.45 0.45
CA ALA A 108 -10.64 -20.68 -0.86
C ALA A 108 -9.59 -21.19 -1.86
N GLU A 109 -10.05 -21.98 -2.82
CA GLU A 109 -9.20 -22.54 -3.87
C GLU A 109 -8.50 -21.46 -4.69
N GLY A 110 -9.17 -20.34 -4.98
CA GLY A 110 -8.57 -19.20 -5.69
C GLY A 110 -7.35 -18.60 -4.98
N TRP A 111 -7.36 -18.57 -3.63
CA TRP A 111 -6.20 -18.11 -2.87
C TRP A 111 -5.05 -19.12 -2.93
N LYS A 112 -5.36 -20.41 -2.77
CA LYS A 112 -4.36 -21.49 -2.86
C LYS A 112 -3.72 -21.54 -4.25
N HIS A 113 -4.53 -21.36 -5.30
CA HIS A 113 -4.06 -21.26 -6.67
C HIS A 113 -3.12 -20.07 -6.86
N PHE A 114 -3.51 -18.88 -6.38
CA PHE A 114 -2.65 -17.70 -6.44
C PHE A 114 -1.32 -17.90 -5.71
N ASP A 115 -1.33 -18.48 -4.51
CA ASP A 115 -0.11 -18.75 -3.74
C ASP A 115 0.80 -19.76 -4.45
N SER A 116 0.21 -20.72 -5.19
CA SER A 116 0.94 -21.68 -6.03
C SER A 116 1.55 -21.02 -7.28
N GLU A 117 0.85 -20.05 -7.88
CA GLU A 117 1.30 -19.35 -9.09
C GLU A 117 2.37 -18.29 -8.78
N PHE A 118 2.28 -17.65 -7.60
CA PHE A 118 3.19 -16.58 -7.17
C PHE A 118 3.87 -16.93 -5.84
N PRO A 119 4.77 -17.94 -5.80
CA PRO A 119 5.42 -18.40 -4.57
C PRO A 119 6.27 -17.32 -3.92
N ASP A 120 6.98 -16.49 -4.70
CA ASP A 120 7.76 -15.36 -4.16
C ASP A 120 6.86 -14.37 -3.41
N PHE A 121 5.68 -14.08 -3.97
CA PHE A 121 4.69 -13.23 -3.31
C PHE A 121 4.12 -13.91 -2.06
N ALA A 122 3.74 -15.18 -2.15
CA ALA A 122 3.18 -15.93 -1.03
C ALA A 122 4.18 -16.11 0.12
N SER A 123 5.48 -16.17 -0.20
CA SER A 123 6.57 -16.39 0.75
C SER A 123 6.76 -15.22 1.72
N ASP A 124 6.33 -14.00 1.38
CA ASP A 124 6.35 -12.85 2.28
C ASP A 124 4.95 -12.65 2.92
N PRO A 125 4.80 -12.83 4.25
CA PRO A 125 3.50 -12.63 4.90
C PRO A 125 3.02 -11.17 4.89
N GLN A 126 3.90 -10.23 4.54
CA GLN A 126 3.59 -8.80 4.52
C GLN A 126 2.89 -8.41 3.23
N ASN A 127 2.94 -9.26 2.21
CA ASN A 127 2.28 -8.99 0.95
C ASN A 127 0.76 -8.92 1.14
N VAL A 128 0.21 -7.77 0.72
CA VAL A 128 -1.19 -7.43 0.93
C VAL A 128 -2.02 -7.97 -0.22
N ARG A 129 -3.04 -8.73 0.13
CA ARG A 129 -4.09 -9.27 -0.72
C ARG A 129 -5.36 -8.49 -0.47
N LEU A 130 -5.76 -7.77 -1.52
CA LEU A 130 -7.00 -7.02 -1.55
C LEU A 130 -8.00 -7.79 -2.41
N VAL A 131 -9.23 -7.90 -1.92
CA VAL A 131 -10.34 -8.34 -2.76
C VAL A 131 -11.11 -7.14 -3.24
N LEU A 132 -11.48 -7.20 -4.52
CA LEU A 132 -12.34 -6.26 -5.18
C LEU A 132 -13.74 -6.86 -5.27
N ALA A 133 -14.73 -6.09 -4.82
CA ALA A 133 -16.14 -6.40 -4.97
C ALA A 133 -16.85 -5.22 -5.62
N SER A 134 -17.79 -5.48 -6.52
CA SER A 134 -18.68 -4.46 -7.05
C SER A 134 -20.09 -5.01 -7.16
N ASP A 135 -21.06 -4.23 -6.72
CA ASP A 135 -22.48 -4.55 -6.85
C ASP A 135 -23.27 -3.30 -7.26
N GLY A 136 -24.38 -3.47 -7.97
CA GLY A 136 -25.22 -2.38 -8.43
C GLY A 136 -26.19 -1.92 -7.36
N PHE A 137 -26.17 -0.64 -6.99
CA PHE A 137 -27.19 -0.05 -6.12
C PHE A 137 -27.84 1.19 -6.74
N ASN A 138 -29.09 1.46 -6.39
CA ASN A 138 -29.80 2.67 -6.83
C ASN A 138 -29.82 3.70 -5.68
N PRO A 139 -29.05 4.80 -5.78
CA PRO A 139 -28.95 5.81 -4.72
C PRO A 139 -30.24 6.63 -4.55
N PHE A 140 -31.11 6.66 -5.57
CA PHE A 140 -32.35 7.45 -5.58
C PHE A 140 -33.59 6.60 -5.23
N GLY A 141 -33.40 5.31 -4.91
CA GLY A 141 -34.49 4.39 -4.58
C GLY A 141 -35.56 4.31 -5.68
N GLN A 142 -36.84 4.24 -5.28
CA GLN A 142 -37.99 4.14 -6.18
C GLN A 142 -38.22 5.37 -7.09
N MET A 143 -37.54 6.50 -6.89
CA MET A 143 -37.80 7.74 -7.65
C MET A 143 -37.23 7.71 -9.07
N SER A 144 -36.33 6.78 -9.38
CA SER A 144 -35.77 6.59 -10.72
C SER A 144 -35.29 5.16 -10.89
N THR A 145 -36.13 4.29 -11.47
CA THR A 145 -35.78 2.88 -11.75
C THR A 145 -34.70 2.71 -12.83
N SER A 146 -34.31 3.79 -13.51
CA SER A 146 -33.38 3.79 -14.64
C SER A 146 -31.92 4.12 -14.29
N TYR A 147 -31.59 4.40 -13.02
CA TYR A 147 -30.24 4.76 -12.61
C TYR A 147 -29.67 3.81 -11.56
N SER A 148 -28.61 3.09 -11.93
CA SER A 148 -27.78 2.27 -11.02
C SER A 148 -26.37 2.87 -10.88
N MET A 149 -25.72 2.67 -9.74
CA MET A 149 -24.30 2.94 -9.59
C MET A 149 -23.60 1.71 -9.01
N TRP A 150 -22.39 1.46 -9.48
CA TRP A 150 -21.59 0.30 -9.10
C TRP A 150 -20.35 0.77 -8.33
N PRO A 151 -20.41 0.79 -6.99
CA PRO A 151 -19.22 0.97 -6.16
C PRO A 151 -18.28 -0.20 -6.32
N VAL A 152 -17.01 0.11 -6.54
CA VAL A 152 -15.90 -0.84 -6.46
C VAL A 152 -15.28 -0.71 -5.08
N VAL A 153 -15.50 -1.71 -4.24
CA VAL A 153 -15.02 -1.79 -2.87
C VAL A 153 -13.81 -2.71 -2.80
N LEU A 154 -12.77 -2.28 -2.11
CA LEU A 154 -11.59 -3.08 -1.78
C LEU A 154 -11.62 -3.49 -0.31
N LEU A 155 -11.29 -4.75 -0.03
CA LEU A 155 -11.22 -5.31 1.32
C LEU A 155 -9.85 -5.96 1.57
N PRO A 156 -9.18 -5.68 2.71
CA PRO A 156 -7.92 -6.32 3.07
C PRO A 156 -8.16 -7.71 3.68
N TYR A 157 -8.09 -8.74 2.84
CA TYR A 157 -8.30 -10.13 3.27
C TYR A 157 -7.11 -10.71 4.02
N ASN A 158 -6.03 -9.96 4.22
CA ASN A 158 -4.97 -10.34 5.16
C ASN A 158 -5.46 -10.42 6.62
N LEU A 159 -6.50 -9.65 6.95
CA LEU A 159 -7.04 -9.51 8.29
C LEU A 159 -7.84 -10.75 8.73
N PRO A 160 -7.95 -10.99 10.05
CA PRO A 160 -8.79 -12.07 10.55
C PRO A 160 -10.28 -11.88 10.20
N PRO A 161 -11.08 -12.97 10.23
CA PRO A 161 -12.50 -12.95 9.84
C PRO A 161 -13.34 -11.87 10.54
N TRP A 162 -13.09 -11.63 11.83
CA TRP A 162 -13.82 -10.62 12.62
C TRP A 162 -13.39 -9.18 12.34
N LYS A 163 -12.34 -8.96 11.54
CA LYS A 163 -11.86 -7.65 11.11
C LYS A 163 -12.07 -7.40 9.63
N CYS A 164 -11.80 -8.37 8.75
CA CYS A 164 -11.82 -8.14 7.30
C CYS A 164 -13.19 -7.65 6.77
N MET A 165 -14.30 -8.02 7.43
CA MET A 165 -15.66 -7.61 7.08
C MET A 165 -16.18 -6.39 7.88
N LYS A 166 -15.34 -5.69 8.65
CA LYS A 166 -15.77 -4.46 9.34
C LYS A 166 -15.85 -3.30 8.36
N GLU A 167 -16.90 -2.48 8.51
CA GLU A 167 -17.14 -1.26 7.71
C GLU A 167 -15.93 -0.31 7.66
N THR A 168 -15.14 -0.25 8.74
CA THR A 168 -13.93 0.59 8.81
C THR A 168 -12.81 0.15 7.87
N ASN A 169 -12.90 -1.07 7.32
CA ASN A 169 -11.87 -1.67 6.48
C ASN A 169 -12.30 -1.75 5.00
N PHE A 170 -13.41 -1.12 4.65
CA PHE A 170 -13.93 -1.11 3.28
C PHE A 170 -13.44 0.15 2.58
N PHE A 171 -12.70 0.00 1.48
CA PHE A 171 -12.21 1.13 0.71
C PHE A 171 -13.01 1.26 -0.58
N ILE A 172 -13.82 2.32 -0.69
CA ILE A 172 -14.45 2.65 -1.97
C ILE A 172 -13.39 3.25 -2.88
N SER A 173 -13.06 2.53 -3.94
CA SER A 173 -11.99 2.90 -4.87
C SER A 173 -12.51 3.61 -6.13
N LEU A 174 -13.70 3.23 -6.60
CA LEU A 174 -14.30 3.74 -7.83
C LEU A 174 -15.84 3.68 -7.73
N LEU A 175 -16.51 4.64 -8.38
CA LEU A 175 -17.96 4.60 -8.63
C LEU A 175 -18.19 4.58 -10.14
N ILE A 176 -18.89 3.56 -10.63
CA ILE A 176 -19.24 3.44 -12.06
C ILE A 176 -20.73 3.79 -12.23
N PRO A 177 -21.08 4.89 -12.93
CA PRO A 177 -22.47 5.29 -13.11
C PRO A 177 -23.17 4.48 -14.23
N SER A 178 -24.47 4.23 -14.06
CA SER A 178 -25.36 3.42 -14.93
C SER A 178 -25.20 3.62 -16.44
N PRO A 179 -25.15 4.87 -16.97
CA PRO A 179 -25.09 5.08 -18.42
C PRO A 179 -23.79 4.54 -19.05
N LYS A 180 -22.79 4.23 -18.22
CA LYS A 180 -21.51 3.63 -18.58
C LYS A 180 -21.34 2.24 -17.97
N SER A 181 -22.43 1.64 -17.48
CA SER A 181 -22.37 0.33 -16.84
C SER A 181 -22.02 -0.76 -17.86
N PRO A 182 -21.07 -1.65 -17.54
CA PRO A 182 -20.78 -2.81 -18.35
C PRO A 182 -21.87 -3.84 -18.08
N GLY A 183 -22.81 -4.03 -19.01
CA GLY A 183 -24.02 -4.84 -18.79
C GLY A 183 -23.80 -6.32 -18.38
N GLN A 184 -22.56 -6.81 -18.29
CA GLN A 184 -22.24 -8.15 -17.78
C GLN A 184 -20.77 -8.33 -17.34
N PHE A 185 -19.80 -7.85 -18.12
CA PHE A 185 -18.37 -7.99 -17.83
C PHE A 185 -17.62 -6.69 -18.17
N PHE A 186 -16.70 -6.27 -17.30
CA PHE A 186 -15.71 -5.24 -17.62
C PHE A 186 -14.31 -5.74 -17.35
N GLN A 187 -13.41 -5.44 -18.28
CA GLN A 187 -12.00 -5.68 -18.11
C GLN A 187 -11.41 -4.54 -17.26
N LEU A 188 -11.19 -4.81 -15.97
CA LEU A 188 -10.50 -3.88 -15.09
C LEU A 188 -8.99 -4.09 -15.19
N TYR A 189 -8.28 -3.11 -15.76
CA TYR A 189 -6.83 -3.02 -15.64
C TYR A 189 -6.50 -2.19 -14.40
N ALA A 190 -6.38 -2.85 -13.26
CA ALA A 190 -6.00 -2.21 -12.01
C ALA A 190 -4.48 -2.31 -11.81
N ALA A 191 -3.82 -1.17 -11.66
CA ALA A 191 -2.45 -1.07 -11.17
C ALA A 191 -2.45 -0.21 -9.91
N LEU A 192 -1.93 -0.74 -8.80
CA LEU A 192 -1.81 0.00 -7.56
C LEU A 192 -0.70 1.04 -7.68
N LEU A 193 -1.05 2.27 -8.08
CA LEU A 193 -0.11 3.38 -8.25
C LEU A 193 0.29 4.01 -6.91
N TRP A 194 -0.70 4.26 -6.05
CA TRP A 194 -0.56 4.71 -4.66
C TRP A 194 -1.88 4.46 -3.93
N THR A 195 -1.84 4.30 -2.60
CA THR A 195 -3.04 4.21 -1.77
C THR A 195 -3.30 5.56 -1.09
N ILE A 196 -4.48 6.15 -1.31
CA ILE A 196 -4.95 7.31 -0.54
C ILE A 196 -5.85 6.73 0.55
N ASN A 197 -5.26 6.53 1.71
CA ASN A 197 -5.93 5.97 2.86
C ASN A 197 -6.27 7.11 3.82
N ASP A 198 -7.43 7.06 4.45
CA ASP A 198 -7.65 7.87 5.65
C ASP A 198 -6.73 7.40 6.79
N PHE A 199 -6.59 8.19 7.85
CA PHE A 199 -5.65 7.86 8.94
C PHE A 199 -5.90 6.45 9.55
N PRO A 200 -7.14 6.00 9.77
CA PRO A 200 -7.42 4.62 10.19
C PRO A 200 -6.99 3.55 9.18
N ALA A 201 -7.36 3.70 7.90
CA ALA A 201 -6.99 2.77 6.83
C ALA A 201 -5.48 2.69 6.62
N TYR A 202 -4.80 3.83 6.73
CA TYR A 202 -3.35 3.94 6.62
C TYR A 202 -2.66 3.14 7.73
N SER A 203 -3.21 3.21 8.95
CA SER A 203 -2.74 2.41 10.08
C SER A 203 -2.81 0.92 9.81
N ASP A 204 -3.95 0.46 9.29
CA ASP A 204 -4.20 -0.97 9.13
C ASP A 204 -3.40 -1.55 7.96
N LEU A 205 -3.24 -0.81 6.86
CA LEU A 205 -2.47 -1.24 5.70
C LEU A 205 -0.95 -1.21 5.92
N LEU A 206 -0.45 -0.27 6.73
CA LEU A 206 1.00 -0.09 6.96
C LEU A 206 1.47 -0.58 8.34
N GLY A 207 0.55 -1.12 9.15
CA GLY A 207 0.85 -1.51 10.53
C GLY A 207 1.26 -0.32 11.43
N TRP A 208 0.89 0.91 11.06
CA TRP A 208 1.32 2.14 11.73
C TRP A 208 0.28 2.59 12.76
N ASN A 209 0.66 2.85 14.02
CA ASN A 209 -0.31 3.34 14.99
C ASN A 209 -0.71 4.79 14.65
N THR A 210 -1.96 5.03 14.27
CA THR A 210 -2.48 6.38 13.97
C THR A 210 -3.17 7.07 15.14
N LYS A 211 -3.08 6.49 16.35
CA LYS A 211 -3.63 7.04 17.60
C LYS A 211 -2.53 7.25 18.65
N GLY A 212 -2.74 8.23 19.53
CA GLY A 212 -1.79 8.56 20.60
C GLY A 212 -0.71 9.55 20.19
N TYR A 213 0.22 9.84 21.10
CA TYR A 213 1.24 10.88 20.96
C TYR A 213 2.31 10.59 19.88
N GLN A 214 2.27 9.41 19.26
CA GLN A 214 3.26 8.94 18.28
C GLN A 214 2.63 8.61 16.92
N SER A 215 1.48 9.22 16.58
CA SER A 215 0.75 8.85 15.37
C SER A 215 1.27 9.46 14.07
N CYS A 216 2.19 10.43 14.12
CA CYS A 216 2.78 11.03 12.91
C CYS A 216 3.68 10.01 12.17
N PRO A 217 3.31 9.56 10.95
CA PRO A 217 4.12 8.60 10.19
C PRO A 217 5.37 9.22 9.57
N ILE A 218 5.41 10.55 9.45
CA ILE A 218 6.55 11.30 8.92
C ILE A 218 7.58 11.58 10.02
N CYS A 219 7.10 11.86 11.23
CA CYS A 219 7.91 12.31 12.35
C CYS A 219 8.42 11.14 13.20
N MET A 220 7.82 9.95 13.06
CA MET A 220 8.19 8.68 13.71
C MET A 220 8.38 8.71 15.25
N GLY A 221 7.93 9.77 15.92
CA GLY A 221 8.05 9.96 17.37
C GLY A 221 8.81 11.23 17.78
N ASP A 222 9.40 11.97 16.83
CA ASP A 222 10.42 12.98 17.10
C ASP A 222 9.88 14.41 17.33
N ARG A 223 8.62 14.56 17.78
CA ARG A 223 8.05 15.87 18.21
C ARG A 223 6.98 15.77 19.28
N SER A 224 6.84 16.85 20.04
CA SER A 224 5.80 17.08 21.04
C SER A 224 4.41 17.19 20.41
N SER A 225 3.64 16.11 20.43
CA SER A 225 2.18 16.17 20.32
C SER A 225 1.59 16.59 21.67
N PHE A 226 0.51 17.36 21.68
CA PHE A 226 -0.14 17.78 22.91
C PHE A 226 -1.66 17.72 22.79
N GLY A 227 -2.32 17.54 23.94
CA GLY A 227 -3.77 17.48 24.01
C GLY A 227 -4.38 18.87 23.94
N ILE A 228 -5.27 19.09 22.97
CA ILE A 228 -6.13 20.27 22.90
C ILE A 228 -7.57 19.77 23.07
N ARG A 229 -8.23 20.15 24.17
CA ARG A 229 -9.64 19.80 24.48
C ARG A 229 -9.95 18.30 24.32
N GLY A 230 -9.07 17.44 24.83
CA GLY A 230 -9.25 15.98 24.80
C GLY A 230 -8.94 15.31 23.46
N ARG A 231 -8.50 16.06 22.43
CA ARG A 231 -7.95 15.50 21.19
C ARG A 231 -6.45 15.76 21.11
N ILE A 232 -5.69 14.78 20.63
CA ILE A 232 -4.24 14.93 20.43
C ILE A 232 -4.02 15.67 19.12
N SER A 233 -3.33 16.81 19.20
CA SER A 233 -3.01 17.66 18.06
C SER A 233 -1.50 17.65 17.80
N PHE A 234 -1.14 17.62 16.52
CA PHE A 234 0.25 17.68 16.05
C PHE A 234 0.50 19.06 15.45
N MET A 235 1.10 19.96 16.22
CA MET A 235 1.51 21.27 15.70
C MET A 235 2.98 21.21 15.30
N GLY A 236 3.27 21.44 14.02
CA GLY A 236 4.67 21.51 13.55
C GLY A 236 4.92 21.15 12.09
N HIS A 237 3.92 20.89 11.26
CA HIS A 237 4.15 20.55 9.85
C HIS A 237 4.34 21.77 8.96
N ARG A 238 5.49 22.45 9.09
CA ARG A 238 6.24 23.18 8.03
C ARG A 238 7.65 23.53 8.53
N ARG A 239 8.54 22.55 8.74
CA ARG A 239 9.95 22.90 9.02
C ARG A 239 11.03 22.19 8.22
N TYR A 240 10.70 21.12 7.48
CA TYR A 240 11.62 20.55 6.50
C TYR A 240 10.83 19.99 5.32
N LEU A 241 10.18 20.89 4.60
CA LEU A 241 10.31 20.83 3.15
C LEU A 241 11.55 21.69 2.85
N PRO A 242 12.29 21.43 1.75
CA PRO A 242 12.84 22.55 1.00
C PRO A 242 11.74 23.58 0.73
#